data_AF-A0A7J6FLJ3-F1
#
_entry.id   AF-A0A7J6FLJ3-F1
#
_cell.length_a   1.000
_cell.length_b   1.000
_cell.length_c   1.000
_cell.angle_alpha   90.00
_cell.angle_beta   90.00
_cell.angle_gamma   90.00
#
_symmetry.space_group_name_H-M   'P 1'
#
loop_
_entity.id
_entity.type
_entity.pdbx_description
1 polymer ?
#
loop_
_entity_poly.entity_id
_entity_poly.type
_entity_poly.pdbx_seq_one_letter_code
_entity_poly.pdbx_strand_id
1 'polypeptide(L)'
;MGKHPGDLLSKLMSSSSSSSIQHTLLSEIIDNRPSPPRNRLIEGDIVLIAMLGFACLNAKPNCRPTMKLVSQQLLAPKTLLAKRFSDVSLGQLMFPTEISLNPNLGHGCFAKTLH
;
A
#
# COMPACT_ATOMS: atom_id res chain seq x y z
N MET A 1 -15.73 10.39 15.22
CA MET A 1 -16.34 9.70 14.07
C MET A 1 -15.21 9.01 13.31
N GLY A 2 -15.08 7.69 13.43
CA GLY A 2 -14.12 6.92 12.63
C GLY A 2 -14.74 6.56 11.28
N LYS A 3 -13.94 6.55 10.21
CA LYS A 3 -14.36 6.02 8.90
C LYS A 3 -14.60 4.51 9.06
N HIS A 4 -15.75 4.01 8.61
CA HIS A 4 -16.06 2.59 8.67
C HIS A 4 -15.20 1.83 7.64
N PRO A 5 -14.54 0.71 8.00
CA PRO A 5 -13.70 -0.05 7.06
C PRO A 5 -14.47 -0.53 5.82
N GLY A 6 -15.79 -0.73 5.95
CA GLY A 6 -16.65 -1.05 4.81
C GLY A 6 -16.73 0.06 3.76
N ASP A 7 -16.75 1.34 4.16
CA ASP A 7 -16.79 2.46 3.20
C ASP A 7 -15.50 2.56 2.38
N LEU A 8 -14.36 2.21 3.01
CA LEU A 8 -13.08 2.16 2.31
C LEU A 8 -13.07 1.04 1.27
N LEU A 9 -13.58 -0.16 1.62
CA LEU A 9 -13.73 -1.28 0.70
C LEU A 9 -14.67 -0.98 -0.47
N SER A 10 -15.81 -0.34 -0.19
CA SER A 10 -16.77 0.07 -1.24
C SER A 10 -16.16 1.09 -2.20
N LYS A 11 -15.33 2.01 -1.70
CA LYS A 11 -14.54 2.93 -2.55
C LYS A 11 -13.53 2.16 -3.39
N LEU A 12 -12.75 1.26 -2.79
CA LEU A 12 -11.73 0.45 -3.47
C LEU A 12 -12.29 -0.40 -4.62
N MET A 13 -13.49 -0.95 -4.45
CA MET A 13 -14.12 -1.81 -5.48
C MET A 13 -14.91 -1.02 -6.54
N SER A 14 -15.18 0.26 -6.34
CA SER A 14 -15.95 1.07 -7.28
C SER A 14 -15.05 1.66 -8.36
N SER A 15 -15.16 1.18 -9.61
CA SER A 15 -14.33 1.61 -10.75
C SER A 15 -14.31 3.14 -11.00
N SER A 16 -15.37 3.87 -10.62
CA SER A 16 -15.44 5.33 -10.75
C SER A 16 -14.76 6.11 -9.61
N SER A 17 -14.27 5.43 -8.57
CA SER A 17 -13.68 6.05 -7.37
C SER A 17 -12.14 6.10 -7.37
N SER A 18 -11.50 5.66 -8.47
CA SER A 18 -10.03 5.65 -8.61
C SER A 18 -9.42 7.01 -8.20
N SER A 19 -10.01 8.13 -8.63
CA SER A 19 -9.52 9.47 -8.30
C SER A 19 -9.65 9.83 -6.80
N SER A 20 -10.72 9.43 -6.11
CA SER A 20 -10.91 9.77 -4.69
C SER A 20 -9.96 9.00 -3.76
N ILE A 21 -9.54 7.81 -4.16
CA ILE A 21 -8.65 6.94 -3.37
C ILE A 21 -7.19 7.31 -3.55
N GLN A 22 -6.83 7.81 -4.72
CA GLN A 22 -5.49 8.33 -5.02
C GLN A 22 -5.07 9.47 -4.07
N HIS A 23 -6.03 10.20 -3.49
CA HIS A 23 -5.75 11.29 -2.54
C HIS A 23 -5.92 10.88 -1.06
N THR A 24 -6.40 9.67 -0.77
CA THR A 24 -6.54 9.23 0.62
C THR A 24 -5.16 8.87 1.19
N LEU A 25 -4.77 9.49 2.30
CA LEU A 25 -3.49 9.23 2.95
C LEU A 25 -3.54 7.92 3.75
N LEU A 26 -2.41 7.22 3.80
CA LEU A 26 -2.27 5.98 4.57
C LEU A 26 -2.50 6.23 6.08
N SER A 27 -2.10 7.40 6.58
CA SER A 27 -2.35 7.85 7.95
C SER A 27 -3.83 8.01 8.29
N GLU A 28 -4.71 8.22 7.31
CA GLU A 28 -6.17 8.31 7.56
C GLU A 28 -6.85 6.93 7.71
N ILE A 29 -6.14 5.86 7.37
CA ILE A 29 -6.66 4.49 7.35
C ILE A 29 -6.05 3.65 8.46
N ILE A 30 -4.77 3.87 8.75
CA ILE A 30 -4.11 3.24 9.89
C ILE A 30 -4.83 3.68 11.17
N ASP A 31 -5.01 2.72 12.08
CA ASP A 31 -5.55 2.99 13.41
C ASP A 31 -4.77 4.15 14.04
N ASN A 32 -5.48 5.18 14.52
CA ASN A 32 -4.88 6.37 15.12
C ASN A 32 -4.62 6.18 16.64
N ARG A 33 -4.99 5.02 17.20
CA ARG A 33 -4.71 4.64 18.60
C ARG A 33 -3.21 4.50 18.93
N PRO A 34 -2.34 3.96 18.06
CA PRO A 34 -0.90 3.93 18.28
C PRO A 34 -0.29 5.33 18.16
N SER A 35 0.73 5.61 18.96
CA SER A 35 1.55 6.80 18.75
C SER A 35 2.22 6.75 17.37
N PRO A 36 2.27 7.88 16.63
CA PRO A 36 2.91 7.90 15.32
C PRO A 36 4.34 7.36 15.39
N PRO A 37 4.73 6.45 14.48
CA PRO A 37 6.09 5.93 14.44
C PRO A 37 7.08 7.08 14.27
N ARG A 38 8.06 7.18 15.17
CA ARG A 38 9.15 8.16 15.06
C ARG A 38 10.32 7.66 14.19
N ASN A 39 10.42 6.35 14.02
CA ASN A 39 11.53 5.71 13.32
C ASN A 39 11.18 5.48 11.84
N ARG A 40 11.97 6.09 10.96
CA ARG A 40 11.81 5.99 9.49
C ARG A 40 11.91 4.56 8.96
N LEU A 41 12.61 3.66 9.65
CA LEU A 41 12.64 2.23 9.32
C LEU A 41 11.28 1.57 9.58
N ILE A 42 10.67 1.89 10.72
CA ILE A 42 9.33 1.37 11.08
C ILE A 42 8.26 1.94 10.14
N GLU A 43 8.40 3.21 9.73
CA GLU A 43 7.53 3.79 8.70
C GLU A 43 7.63 3.03 7.36
N GLY A 44 8.84 2.64 6.96
CA GLY A 44 9.05 1.79 5.77
C GLY A 44 8.34 0.45 5.87
N ASP A 45 8.38 -0.18 7.04
CA ASP A 45 7.71 -1.47 7.30
C ASP A 45 6.20 -1.37 7.17
N ILE A 46 5.63 -0.32 7.74
CA ILE A 46 4.19 -0.07 7.69
C ILE A 46 3.74 0.08 6.25
N VAL A 47 4.49 0.85 5.45
CA VAL A 47 4.18 1.07 4.03
C VAL A 47 4.33 -0.22 3.22
N LEU A 48 5.36 -1.01 3.48
CA LEU A 48 5.56 -2.31 2.84
C LEU A 48 4.43 -3.29 3.17
N ILE A 49 4.03 -3.39 4.44
CA ILE A 49 2.94 -4.28 4.88
C ILE A 49 1.62 -3.82 4.27
N ALA A 50 1.35 -2.51 4.26
CA ALA A 50 0.16 -1.97 3.62
C ALA A 50 0.13 -2.32 2.13
N MET A 51 1.23 -2.11 1.42
CA MET A 51 1.39 -2.44 0.00
C MET A 51 1.16 -3.93 -0.28
N LEU A 52 1.77 -4.82 0.51
CA LEU A 52 1.54 -6.27 0.40
C LEU A 52 0.09 -6.64 0.70
N GLY A 53 -0.52 -6.03 1.72
CA GLY A 53 -1.94 -6.20 2.04
C GLY A 53 -2.85 -5.82 0.88
N PHE A 54 -2.63 -4.65 0.27
CA PHE A 54 -3.39 -4.22 -0.91
C PHE A 54 -3.17 -5.15 -2.12
N ALA A 55 -1.95 -5.62 -2.35
CA ALA A 55 -1.66 -6.57 -3.42
C ALA A 55 -2.40 -7.92 -3.20
N CYS A 56 -2.53 -8.38 -1.95
CA CYS A 56 -3.30 -9.59 -1.60
C CYS A 56 -4.80 -9.44 -1.84
N LEU A 57 -5.34 -8.22 -1.73
CA LEU A 57 -6.76 -7.90 -1.94
C LEU A 57 -7.12 -7.72 -3.42
N ASN A 58 -6.18 -7.89 -4.36
CA ASN A 58 -6.43 -7.68 -5.78
C ASN A 58 -7.60 -8.56 -6.28
N ALA A 59 -8.55 -7.95 -6.99
CA ALA A 59 -9.70 -8.66 -7.57
C ALA A 59 -9.25 -9.75 -8.56
N LYS A 60 -8.12 -9.53 -9.25
CA LYS A 60 -7.52 -10.51 -10.16
C LYS A 60 -6.68 -11.52 -9.36
N PRO A 61 -7.03 -12.82 -9.33
CA PRO A 61 -6.30 -13.82 -8.55
C PRO A 61 -4.85 -13.97 -9.00
N ASN A 62 -4.57 -13.87 -10.30
CA ASN A 62 -3.22 -13.97 -10.88
C ASN A 62 -2.29 -12.81 -10.49
N CYS A 63 -2.85 -11.72 -9.96
CA CYS A 63 -2.11 -10.54 -9.54
C CYS A 63 -1.82 -10.53 -8.04
N ARG A 64 -2.40 -11.47 -7.29
CA ARG A 64 -2.13 -11.62 -5.86
C ARG A 64 -0.73 -12.23 -5.68
N PRO A 65 0.08 -11.71 -4.75
CA PRO A 65 1.40 -12.26 -4.50
C PRO A 65 1.30 -13.65 -3.89
N THR A 66 2.29 -14.50 -4.17
CA THR A 66 2.42 -15.80 -3.50
C THR A 66 2.96 -15.60 -2.08
N MET A 67 2.61 -16.50 -1.15
CA MET A 67 3.12 -16.45 0.23
C MET A 67 4.66 -16.50 0.29
N LYS A 68 5.30 -17.17 -0.69
CA LYS A 68 6.75 -17.17 -0.86
C LYS A 68 7.29 -15.76 -1.12
N LEU A 69 6.67 -15.02 -2.05
CA LEU A 69 7.05 -13.64 -2.33
C LEU A 69 6.82 -12.73 -1.13
N VAL A 70 5.67 -12.87 -0.46
CA VAL A 70 5.35 -12.11 0.76
C VAL A 70 6.41 -12.36 1.84
N SER A 71 6.74 -13.61 2.12
CA SER A 71 7.76 -13.98 3.12
C SER A 71 9.13 -13.39 2.77
N GLN A 72 9.57 -13.49 1.51
CA GLN A 72 10.85 -12.93 1.09
C GLN A 72 10.90 -11.41 1.24
N GLN A 73 9.81 -10.70 0.95
CA GLN A 73 9.75 -9.25 1.12
C GLN A 73 9.75 -8.84 2.60
N LEU A 74 9.11 -9.61 3.47
CA LEU A 74 9.14 -9.36 4.91
C LEU A 74 10.52 -9.61 5.54
N LEU A 75 11.28 -10.56 4.98
CA LEU A 75 12.64 -10.90 5.41
C LEU A 75 13.72 -10.04 4.75
N ALA A 76 13.41 -9.34 3.66
CA ALA A 76 14.38 -8.53 2.94
C ALA A 76 14.90 -7.37 3.81
N PRO A 77 16.19 -6.99 3.65
CA PRO A 77 16.73 -5.79 4.29
C PRO A 77 15.90 -4.56 3.90
N LYS A 78 15.44 -3.82 4.91
CA LYS A 78 14.59 -2.65 4.72
C LYS A 78 15.42 -1.41 4.41
N THR A 79 14.97 -0.68 3.40
CA THR A 79 15.54 0.61 3.00
C THR A 79 14.85 1.75 3.75
N LEU A 80 15.57 2.84 3.96
CA LEU A 80 14.96 4.05 4.52
C LEU A 80 13.91 4.60 3.56
N LEU A 81 12.72 4.86 4.08
CA LEU A 81 11.67 5.50 3.31
C LEU A 81 12.08 6.95 2.97
N ALA A 82 12.01 7.33 1.69
CA ALA A 82 12.28 8.70 1.26
C ALA A 82 11.22 9.69 1.79
N LYS A 83 9.95 9.28 1.80
CA LYS A 83 8.79 10.02 2.33
C LYS A 83 8.40 9.54 3.74
N ARG A 84 7.60 10.32 4.46
CA ARG A 84 6.95 9.85 5.70
C ARG A 84 5.74 9.00 5.36
N PHE A 85 5.38 8.06 6.21
CA PHE A 85 4.14 7.28 6.01
C PHE A 85 2.89 8.16 5.97
N SER A 86 2.91 9.31 6.64
CA SER A 86 1.84 10.30 6.65
C SER A 86 1.63 11.01 5.31
N ASP A 87 2.64 11.01 4.43
CA ASP A 87 2.58 11.61 3.10
C ASP A 87 2.33 10.58 1.99
N VAL A 88 2.24 9.29 2.35
CA VAL A 88 1.98 8.21 1.40
C VAL A 88 0.48 8.13 1.17
N SER A 89 0.06 8.26 -0.08
CA SER A 89 -1.33 8.01 -0.46
C SER A 89 -1.57 6.55 -0.85
N LEU A 90 -2.84 6.12 -0.77
CA LEU A 90 -3.25 4.80 -1.24
C LEU A 90 -2.98 4.57 -2.72
N GLY A 91 -3.08 5.62 -3.52
CA GLY A 91 -2.72 5.60 -4.93
C GLY A 91 -1.27 5.15 -5.13
N GLN A 92 -0.35 5.68 -4.32
CA GLN A 92 1.06 5.30 -4.38
C GLN A 92 1.32 3.86 -3.93
N LEU A 93 0.46 3.29 -3.07
CA LEU A 93 0.56 1.87 -2.66
C LEU A 93 0.04 0.92 -3.73
N MET A 94 -1.01 1.31 -4.46
CA MET A 94 -1.58 0.53 -5.56
C MET A 94 -0.76 0.66 -6.85
N PHE A 95 -0.13 1.81 -7.07
CA PHE A 95 0.72 2.10 -8.22
C PHE A 95 2.08 2.60 -7.75
N PRO A 96 2.95 1.70 -7.24
CA PRO A 96 4.26 2.09 -6.75
C PRO A 96 5.17 2.43 -7.94
N THR A 97 5.12 3.68 -8.39
CA THR A 97 6.06 4.18 -9.41
C THR A 97 7.38 4.63 -8.80
N GLU A 98 7.38 5.12 -7.55
CA GLU A 98 8.54 5.79 -6.94
C GLU A 98 8.51 5.71 -5.40
N ILE A 99 8.11 4.57 -4.82
CA ILE A 99 8.41 4.32 -3.40
C ILE A 99 9.68 3.49 -3.42
N SER A 100 10.77 4.01 -2.84
CA SER A 100 12.08 3.34 -2.77
C SER A 100 12.05 2.11 -1.85
N LEU A 101 11.11 1.20 -2.11
CA LEU A 101 10.92 -0.08 -1.47
C LEU A 101 11.22 -1.14 -2.53
N ASN A 102 12.29 -1.87 -2.29
CA ASN A 102 12.79 -3.06 -2.98
C ASN A 102 12.22 -3.35 -4.41
N PRO A 103 13.06 -3.32 -5.47
CA PRO A 103 12.64 -3.47 -6.88
C PRO A 103 12.07 -4.86 -7.25
N ASN A 104 11.96 -5.80 -6.31
CA ASN A 104 11.39 -7.12 -6.54
C ASN A 104 9.85 -7.18 -6.46
N LEU A 105 9.18 -6.05 -6.22
CA LEU A 105 7.72 -6.00 -6.31
C LEU A 105 7.31 -6.12 -7.78
N GLY A 106 6.94 -7.34 -8.18
CA GLY A 106 6.72 -7.74 -9.56
C GLY A 106 5.96 -6.71 -10.40
N HIS A 107 6.61 -6.31 -11.49
CA HIS A 107 6.15 -5.44 -12.58
C HIS A 107 4.90 -5.97 -13.34
N GLY A 108 4.30 -7.07 -12.90
CA GLY A 108 3.45 -7.93 -13.74
C GLY A 108 1.99 -7.55 -13.88
N CYS A 109 1.40 -6.80 -12.94
CA CYS A 109 -0.04 -6.48 -12.99
C CYS A 109 -0.40 -5.01 -12.72
N PHE A 110 0.50 -4.21 -12.15
CA PHE A 110 0.22 -2.84 -11.77
C PHE A 110 0.33 -1.84 -12.94
N ALA A 111 1.06 -2.19 -14.01
CA ALA A 111 1.30 -1.32 -15.16
C ALA A 111 0.20 -1.34 -16.26
N LYS A 112 -0.90 -2.09 -16.09
CA LYS A 112 -1.98 -2.18 -17.09
C LYS A 112 -3.24 -1.44 -16.66
N THR A 113 -3.14 -0.16 -16.30
CA THR A 113 -4.28 0.77 -16.35
C THR A 113 -3.79 2.22 -16.48
N LEU A 114 -3.00 2.51 -17.50
CA LEU A 114 -3.07 3.82 -18.15
C LEU A 114 -3.27 3.56 -19.64
N HIS A 115 -4.26 4.27 -20.16
CA HIS A 115 -4.82 4.25 -21.50
C HIS A 115 -3.76 4.27 -22.61
#